data_AF-A0A658R221-F1
#
_entry.id   AF-A0A658R221-F1
#
_cell.length_a   1.000
_cell.length_b   1.000
_cell.length_c   1.000
_cell.angle_alpha   90.00
_cell.angle_beta   90.00
_cell.angle_gamma   90.00
#
_symmetry.space_group_name_H-M   'P 1'
#
loop_
_entity.id
_entity.type
_entity.pdbx_description
1 polymer ?
#
loop_
_entity_poly.entity_id
_entity_poly.type
_entity_poly.pdbx_seq_one_letter_code
_entity_poly.pdbx_strand_id
1 'polypeptide(L)' 'MKLFDVRFAEAPRLPTPGEQVRAEARRRGGHYARNANHYAAVAERWYGRRPLHGEERRVMFDDVFSNG' A
#
# COMPACT_ATOMS: atom_id res chain seq x y z
N MET A 1 44.20 4.15 10.56
CA MET A 1 43.24 3.72 9.52
C MET A 1 41.89 3.50 10.19
N LYS A 2 40.91 4.37 9.95
CA LYS A 2 39.51 4.15 10.39
C LYS A 2 38.78 3.46 9.24
N LEU A 3 38.38 2.21 9.47
CA LEU A 3 37.50 1.48 8.56
C LEU A 3 36.15 2.20 8.55
N PHE A 4 35.71 2.60 7.36
CA PHE A 4 34.39 3.18 7.18
C PHE A 4 33.36 2.09 7.42
N ASP A 5 32.53 2.29 8.44
CA ASP A 5 31.37 1.46 8.78
C ASP A 5 30.30 1.69 7.68
N VAL A 6 30.45 1.00 6.56
CA VAL A 6 29.49 1.07 5.45
C VAL A 6 28.25 0.30 5.88
N ARG A 7 27.33 1.00 6.54
CA ARG A 7 25.98 0.49 6.76
C ARG A 7 25.28 0.43 5.40
N PHE A 8 25.20 -0.77 4.83
CA PHE A 8 24.27 -1.05 3.75
C PHE A 8 22.86 -0.86 4.30
N ALA A 9 22.28 0.33 4.13
CA ALA A 9 20.88 0.55 4.41
C ALA A 9 20.09 -0.34 3.43
N GLU A 10 19.36 -1.32 3.95
CA GLU A 10 18.44 -2.11 3.14
C GLU A 10 17.53 -1.17 2.36
N ALA A 11 17.45 -1.35 1.04
CA ALA A 11 16.58 -0.53 0.20
C ALA A 11 15.14 -0.62 0.74
N PRO A 12 14.45 0.51 0.93
CA PRO A 12 13.10 0.50 1.46
C PRO A 12 12.19 -0.34 0.56
N ARG A 13 11.57 -1.37 1.14
CA ARG A 13 10.62 -2.24 0.43
C ARG A 13 9.50 -1.42 -0.18
N LEU A 14 9.10 -1.78 -1.39
CA LEU A 14 7.94 -1.16 -2.03
C LEU A 14 6.65 -1.52 -1.26
N PRO A 15 5.69 -0.58 -1.15
CA PRO A 15 4.46 -0.82 -0.42
C PRO A 15 3.57 -1.82 -1.15
N THR A 16 3.07 -2.78 -0.39
CA THR A 16 2.09 -3.77 -0.84
C THR A 16 0.74 -3.12 -1.19
N PRO A 17 -0.10 -3.74 -2.03
CA PRO A 17 -1.45 -3.24 -2.34
C PRO A 17 -2.26 -2.82 -1.10
N GLY A 18 -2.27 -3.64 -0.06
CA GLY A 18 -2.96 -3.34 1.19
C GLY A 18 -2.40 -2.13 1.92
N GLU A 19 -1.08 -1.91 1.89
CA GLU A 19 -0.46 -0.71 2.46
C GLU A 19 -0.79 0.54 1.67
N GLN A 20 -0.82 0.45 0.34
CA GLN A 20 -1.21 1.55 -0.54
C GLN A 20 -2.67 1.94 -0.30
N VAL A 21 -3.57 0.95 -0.24
CA VAL A 21 -5.00 1.17 0.04
C VAL A 21 -5.21 1.71 1.45
N ARG A 22 -4.53 1.18 2.46
CA ARG A 22 -4.64 1.68 3.83
C ARG A 22 -4.21 3.15 3.93
N ALA A 23 -3.11 3.51 3.27
CA ALA A 23 -2.64 4.89 3.23
C ALA A 23 -3.65 5.82 2.54
N GLU A 24 -4.19 5.39 1.41
CA GLU A 24 -5.18 6.15 0.64
C GLU A 24 -6.51 6.29 1.41
N ALA A 25 -6.98 5.24 2.06
CA ALA A 25 -8.20 5.25 2.88
C ALA A 25 -8.06 6.23 4.07
N ARG A 26 -6.90 6.25 4.72
CA ARG A 26 -6.59 7.23 5.78
C ARG A 26 -6.52 8.65 5.26
N ARG A 27 -5.93 8.86 4.07
CA ARG A 27 -5.87 10.18 3.42
C ARG A 27 -7.26 10.72 3.08
N ARG A 28 -8.18 9.87 2.64
CA ARG A 28 -9.58 10.24 2.34
C ARG A 28 -10.39 10.57 3.60
N GLY A 29 -10.07 9.96 4.73
CA GLY A 29 -10.75 10.21 6.00
C GLY A 29 -12.16 9.60 6.09
N GLY A 30 -12.93 10.04 7.09
CA GLY A 30 -14.33 9.64 7.25
C GLY A 30 -14.55 8.13 7.33
N HIS A 31 -15.53 7.63 6.58
CA HIS A 31 -15.85 6.20 6.54
C HIS A 31 -14.71 5.36 5.96
N TYR A 32 -13.95 5.89 5.00
CA TYR A 32 -12.79 5.20 4.41
C TYR A 32 -11.73 4.90 5.47
N ALA A 33 -11.37 5.89 6.29
CA ALA A 33 -10.37 5.71 7.34
C ALA A 33 -10.80 4.69 8.40
N ARG A 34 -12.09 4.64 8.74
CA ARG A 34 -12.64 3.63 9.68
C ARG A 34 -12.51 2.21 9.13
N ASN A 35 -12.71 2.04 7.82
CA ASN A 35 -12.65 0.75 7.13
C ASN A 35 -11.30 0.48 6.45
N ALA A 36 -10.24 1.24 6.77
CA ALA A 36 -8.95 1.15 6.07
C ALA A 36 -8.31 -0.25 6.13
N ASN A 37 -8.50 -0.98 7.24
CA ASN A 37 -8.01 -2.35 7.36
C ASN A 37 -8.82 -3.35 6.53
N HIS A 38 -10.13 -3.13 6.43
CA HIS A 38 -11.01 -3.92 5.60
C HIS A 38 -10.65 -3.77 4.13
N TYR A 39 -10.58 -2.54 3.63
CA TYR A 39 -10.15 -2.26 2.26
C TYR A 39 -8.75 -2.79 1.95
N ALA A 40 -7.81 -2.69 2.89
CA ALA A 40 -6.48 -3.27 2.72
C ALA A 40 -6.51 -4.79 2.55
N ALA A 41 -7.36 -5.49 3.30
CA ALA A 41 -7.51 -6.94 3.18
C ALA A 41 -8.16 -7.34 1.84
N VAL A 42 -9.15 -6.58 1.38
CA VAL A 42 -9.77 -6.76 0.05
C VAL A 42 -8.74 -6.59 -1.06
N ALA A 43 -7.91 -5.54 -0.99
CA ALA A 43 -6.87 -5.27 -1.98
C ALA A 43 -5.85 -6.41 -2.09
N GLU A 44 -5.35 -6.91 -0.94
CA GLU A 44 -4.41 -8.04 -0.89
C GLU A 44 -5.04 -9.34 -1.40
N ARG A 45 -6.35 -9.53 -1.18
CA ARG A 45 -7.08 -10.69 -1.67
C ARG A 45 -7.25 -10.67 -3.19
N TRP A 46 -7.52 -9.49 -3.77
CA TRP A 46 -7.80 -9.36 -5.21
C TRP A 46 -6.53 -9.22 -6.07
N TYR A 47 -5.53 -8.50 -5.58
CA TYR A 47 -4.32 -8.16 -6.36
C TYR A 47 -3.05 -8.84 -5.83
N GLY A 48 -3.15 -9.59 -4.73
CA GLY A 48 -2.01 -10.20 -4.07
C GLY A 48 -1.10 -9.17 -3.39
N ARG A 49 0.17 -9.55 -3.23
CA ARG A 49 1.20 -8.76 -2.51
C ARG A 49 2.14 -7.97 -3.40
N ARG A 50 2.03 -8.11 -4.72
CA ARG A 50 2.92 -7.44 -5.67
C ARG A 50 2.65 -5.93 -5.63
N PRO A 51 3.67 -5.08 -5.45
CA PRO A 51 3.49 -3.63 -5.54
C PRO A 51 2.89 -3.24 -6.88
N LEU A 52 1.83 -2.42 -6.84
CA LEU A 52 1.22 -1.84 -8.04
C LEU A 52 1.63 -0.38 -8.21
N HIS A 53 1.70 0.05 -9.46
CA HIS A 53 2.16 1.38 -9.85
C HIS A 53 1.26 1.99 -10.93
N GLY A 54 1.39 3.30 -11.15
CA GLY A 54 0.72 4.00 -12.26
C GLY A 54 -0.78 3.73 -12.33
N GLU A 55 -1.22 3.24 -13.48
CA GLU A 55 -2.61 2.95 -13.82
C GLU A 55 -3.19 1.75 -13.05
N GLU A 56 -2.44 0.65 -12.88
CA GLU A 56 -2.87 -0.52 -12.11
C GLU A 56 -3.29 -0.12 -10.68
N ARG A 57 -2.52 0.79 -10.07
CA ARG A 57 -2.82 1.31 -8.74
C ARG A 57 -4.12 2.13 -8.71
N ARG A 58 -4.39 2.90 -9.77
CA ARG A 58 -5.61 3.70 -9.88
C ARG A 58 -6.83 2.79 -10.01
N VAL A 59 -6.76 1.79 -10.89
CA VAL A 59 -7.82 0.79 -11.06
C VAL A 59 -8.10 0.06 -9.75
N MET A 60 -7.05 -0.40 -9.05
CA MET A 60 -7.20 -1.02 -7.73
C MET A 60 -7.93 -0.13 -6.72
N PHE A 61 -7.60 1.17 -6.65
CA PHE A 61 -8.31 2.08 -5.75
C PHE A 61 -9.79 2.19 -6.11
N ASP A 62 -10.11 2.35 -7.39
CA ASP A 62 -11.49 2.46 -7.85
C ASP A 62 -12.27 1.18 -7.56
N ASP A 63 -11.70 0.01 -7.83
CA ASP A 63 -12.32 -1.29 -7.55
C ASP A 63 -12.55 -1.51 -6.04
N VAL A 64 -11.52 -1.30 -5.21
CA VAL A 64 -11.58 -1.57 -3.77
C VAL A 64 -12.50 -0.59 -3.05
N PHE A 65 -12.49 0.70 -3.41
CA PHE A 65 -13.36 1.67 -2.73
C PHE A 65 -14.80 1.65 -3.22
N SER A 66 -15.07 1.07 -4.40
CA SER A 66 -16.44 0.95 -4.93
C SER A 66 -17.11 -0.37 -4.55
N ASN A 67 -16.33 -1.46 -4.39
CA ASN A 67 -16.86 -2.82 -4.23
C ASN A 67 -16.36 -3.56 -2.98
N GLY A 68 -15.43 -2.96 -2.22
CA GLY A 68 -14.76 -3.59 -1.07
C GLY A 68 -15.55 -3.55 0.22
#